data_AF-A0A6S7EQL0-F1
#
_entry.id   AF-A0A6S7EQL0-F1
#
_cell.length_a   1.000
_cell.length_b   1.000
_cell.length_c   1.000
_cell.angle_alpha   90.00
_cell.angle_beta   90.00
_cell.angle_gamma   90.00
#
_symmetry.space_group_name_H-M   'P 1'
#
loop_
_entity.id
_entity.type
_entity.pdbx_description
1 polymer ?
#
loop_
_entity_poly.entity_id
_entity_poly.type
_entity_poly.pdbx_seq_one_letter_code
_entity_poly.pdbx_strand_id
1 'polypeptide(L)'
;MPDAQAASWKHLPAPKKRAALPFDATYTADQYARLRQGRIPREMEDKWFIYLDEGVLRFHRSWTGIWIYALRLEAAGDQWRAHEAWVNREADQYGCTDLDTDRRLLTRLVDGLLAAPRE
;
A
#
# COMPACT_ATOMS: atom_id res chain seq x y z
N MET A 1 -15.03 11.92 -1.03
CA MET A 1 -14.99 10.45 -0.89
C MET A 1 -14.58 10.09 0.54
N PRO A 2 -15.15 9.06 1.18
CA PRO A 2 -14.66 8.59 2.47
C PRO A 2 -13.25 8.01 2.31
N ASP A 3 -12.37 8.23 3.30
CA ASP A 3 -11.06 7.58 3.36
C ASP A 3 -11.25 6.04 3.30
N ALA A 4 -10.39 5.34 2.56
CA ALA A 4 -10.37 3.88 2.62
C ALA A 4 -10.02 3.45 4.05
N GLN A 5 -10.85 2.60 4.64
CA GLN A 5 -10.64 2.05 5.98
C GLN A 5 -10.60 0.54 5.92
N ALA A 6 -9.98 -0.12 6.91
CA ALA A 6 -9.97 -1.58 6.98
C ALA A 6 -11.38 -2.21 6.85
N ALA A 7 -12.42 -1.55 7.36
CA ALA A 7 -13.81 -1.99 7.24
C ALA A 7 -14.44 -1.78 5.84
N SER A 8 -13.82 -0.98 4.96
CA SER A 8 -14.34 -0.67 3.62
C SER A 8 -14.27 -1.86 2.67
N TRP A 9 -13.38 -2.83 2.90
CA TRP A 9 -13.24 -4.01 2.05
C TRP A 9 -12.74 -5.22 2.83
N LYS A 10 -13.00 -6.41 2.27
CA LYS A 10 -12.47 -7.67 2.82
C LYS A 10 -10.94 -7.66 2.77
N HIS A 11 -10.30 -7.98 3.90
CA HIS A 11 -8.86 -8.08 4.02
C HIS A 11 -8.49 -9.24 4.95
N LEU A 12 -7.31 -9.81 4.73
CA LEU A 12 -6.69 -10.82 5.56
C LEU A 12 -5.68 -10.18 6.52
N PRO A 13 -5.40 -10.83 7.67
CA PRO A 13 -4.36 -10.37 8.59
C PRO A 13 -2.97 -10.41 7.96
N ALA A 14 -2.00 -9.79 8.65
CA ALA A 14 -0.61 -9.78 8.21
C ALA A 14 -0.07 -11.20 7.97
N PRO A 15 0.73 -11.42 6.92
CA PRO A 15 1.32 -12.74 6.66
C PRO A 15 2.32 -13.10 7.75
N LYS A 16 2.50 -14.40 8.00
CA LYS A 16 3.51 -14.87 8.97
C LYS A 16 4.93 -14.63 8.44
N LYS A 17 5.11 -14.76 7.13
CA LYS A 17 6.37 -14.50 6.43
C LYS A 17 6.31 -13.18 5.69
N ARG A 18 7.16 -12.24 6.09
CA ARG A 18 7.37 -10.95 5.41
C ARG A 18 8.85 -10.64 5.33
N ALA A 19 9.24 -9.94 4.27
CA ALA A 19 10.59 -9.40 4.10
C ALA A 19 10.54 -7.87 4.11
N ALA A 20 11.61 -7.25 4.61
CA ALA A 20 11.81 -5.82 4.44
C ALA A 20 12.14 -5.52 2.98
N LEU A 21 11.47 -4.51 2.43
CA LEU A 21 11.66 -4.03 1.09
C LEU A 21 12.33 -2.65 1.19
N PRO A 22 13.54 -2.46 0.63
CA PRO A 22 14.21 -1.17 0.67
C PRO A 22 13.43 -0.18 -0.21
N PHE A 23 12.75 0.74 0.43
CA PHE A 23 11.96 1.78 -0.20
C PHE A 23 12.23 3.09 0.53
N ASP A 24 12.74 4.09 -0.19
CA ASP A 24 12.97 5.44 0.33
C ASP A 24 12.22 6.40 -0.59
N ALA A 25 11.23 7.08 -0.04
CA ALA A 25 10.47 8.11 -0.72
C ALA A 25 10.03 9.18 0.28
N THR A 26 9.88 10.40 -0.20
CA THR A 26 9.37 11.51 0.61
C THR A 26 8.14 12.08 -0.06
N TYR A 27 7.09 12.30 0.73
CA TYR A 27 5.80 12.78 0.27
C TYR A 27 5.47 14.11 0.93
N THR A 28 4.90 15.04 0.16
CA THR A 28 4.37 16.29 0.71
C THR A 28 3.01 16.06 1.38
N ALA A 29 2.50 17.07 2.11
CA ALA A 29 1.16 17.00 2.71
C ALA A 29 0.04 16.66 1.71
N ASP A 30 0.11 17.21 0.47
CA ASP A 30 -0.87 16.89 -0.58
C ASP A 30 -0.78 15.43 -1.02
N GLN A 31 0.45 14.94 -1.23
CA GLN A 31 0.67 13.54 -1.61
C GLN A 31 0.25 12.58 -0.50
N TYR A 32 0.58 12.89 0.76
CA TYR A 32 0.13 12.10 1.90
C TYR A 32 -1.39 12.08 2.01
N ALA A 33 -2.08 13.21 1.75
CA ALA A 33 -3.54 13.23 1.72
C ALA A 33 -4.11 12.28 0.65
N ARG A 34 -3.47 12.19 -0.53
CA ARG A 34 -3.83 11.20 -1.57
C ARG A 34 -3.58 9.76 -1.12
N LEU A 35 -2.43 9.50 -0.50
CA LEU A 35 -2.12 8.17 0.06
C LEU A 35 -3.11 7.77 1.16
N ARG A 36 -3.50 8.72 2.00
CA ARG A 36 -4.48 8.55 3.07
C ARG A 36 -5.86 8.19 2.55
N GLN A 37 -6.29 8.78 1.43
CA GLN A 37 -7.54 8.39 0.78
C GLN A 37 -7.52 6.91 0.38
N GLY A 38 -6.34 6.37 0.06
CA GLY A 38 -6.16 4.98 -0.33
C GLY A 38 -6.85 4.66 -1.65
N ARG A 39 -7.14 3.38 -1.85
CA ARG A 39 -7.84 2.87 -3.03
C ARG A 39 -8.84 1.81 -2.60
N ILE A 40 -10.12 2.11 -2.79
CA ILE A 40 -11.20 1.14 -2.60
C ILE A 40 -11.53 0.56 -3.98
N PRO A 41 -11.44 -0.76 -4.17
CA PRO A 41 -11.74 -1.38 -5.44
C PRO A 41 -13.24 -1.20 -5.76
N ARG A 42 -13.57 -0.64 -6.92
CA ARG A 42 -14.95 -0.45 -7.38
C ARG A 42 -15.34 -1.40 -8.52
N GLU A 43 -14.37 -1.88 -9.29
CA GLU A 43 -14.57 -2.69 -10.49
C GLU A 43 -13.64 -3.91 -10.53
N MET A 44 -13.91 -4.86 -11.44
CA MET A 44 -13.13 -6.10 -11.55
C MET A 44 -11.66 -5.86 -11.91
N GLU A 45 -11.35 -4.74 -12.58
CA GLU A 45 -10.00 -4.32 -12.91
C GLU A 45 -9.21 -3.80 -11.70
N ASP A 46 -9.91 -3.41 -10.65
CA ASP A 46 -9.32 -2.86 -9.44
C ASP A 46 -8.89 -4.00 -8.50
N LYS A 47 -7.73 -4.58 -8.81
CA LYS A 47 -7.18 -5.76 -8.13
C LYS A 47 -6.52 -5.44 -6.79
N TRP A 48 -6.58 -4.19 -6.34
CA TRP A 48 -5.87 -3.70 -5.16
C TRP A 48 -6.80 -2.94 -4.24
N PHE A 49 -6.73 -3.25 -2.95
CA PHE A 49 -7.37 -2.52 -1.88
C PHE A 49 -6.26 -1.91 -1.03
N ILE A 50 -6.24 -0.58 -0.94
CA ILE A 50 -5.16 0.16 -0.29
C ILE A 50 -5.79 1.11 0.73
N TYR A 51 -5.27 1.12 1.94
CA TYR A 51 -5.74 2.05 2.96
C TYR A 51 -4.60 2.41 3.91
N LEU A 52 -4.67 3.61 4.47
CA LEU A 52 -3.73 4.08 5.46
C LEU A 52 -4.31 3.85 6.85
N ASP A 53 -3.57 3.13 7.70
CA ASP A 53 -3.96 2.83 9.07
C ASP A 53 -2.77 3.01 9.99
N GLU A 54 -2.91 3.86 11.02
CA GLU A 54 -1.86 4.15 12.01
C GLU A 54 -0.50 4.56 11.40
N GLY A 55 -0.52 5.32 10.29
CA GLY A 55 0.70 5.73 9.58
C GLY A 55 1.32 4.64 8.70
N VAL A 56 0.66 3.50 8.53
CA VAL A 56 1.09 2.42 7.64
C VAL A 56 0.09 2.25 6.51
N LEU A 57 0.56 2.42 5.28
CA LEU A 57 -0.20 2.20 4.07
C LEU A 57 -0.17 0.71 3.73
N ARG A 58 -1.32 0.07 3.80
CA ARG A 58 -1.46 -1.38 3.63
C ARG A 58 -2.05 -1.69 2.26
N PHE A 59 -1.41 -2.59 1.54
CA PHE A 59 -1.80 -2.99 0.19
C PHE A 59 -2.27 -4.44 0.21
N HIS A 60 -3.56 -4.60 -0.04
CA HIS A 60 -4.23 -5.88 -0.09
C HIS A 60 -4.69 -6.19 -1.52
N ARG A 61 -4.82 -7.48 -1.84
CA ARG A 61 -5.53 -7.90 -3.05
C ARG A 61 -7.02 -7.83 -2.81
N SER A 62 -7.77 -7.14 -3.68
CA SER A 62 -9.22 -6.98 -3.53
C SER A 62 -10.00 -8.29 -3.65
N TRP A 63 -9.48 -9.26 -4.40
CA TRP A 63 -10.17 -10.53 -4.67
C TRP A 63 -10.05 -11.51 -3.50
N THR A 64 -8.83 -11.69 -2.99
CA THR A 64 -8.49 -12.65 -1.93
C THR A 64 -8.37 -12.01 -0.55
N GLY A 65 -8.24 -10.68 -0.45
CA GLY A 65 -7.96 -9.96 0.79
C GLY A 65 -6.50 -10.02 1.25
N ILE A 66 -5.64 -10.78 0.57
CA ILE A 66 -4.24 -11.03 0.97
C ILE A 66 -3.47 -9.71 1.09
N TRP A 67 -2.82 -9.50 2.23
CA TRP A 67 -1.90 -8.39 2.43
C TRP A 67 -0.58 -8.70 1.70
N ILE A 68 -0.25 -7.91 0.68
CA ILE A 68 0.98 -8.08 -0.12
C ILE A 68 2.06 -7.11 0.31
N TYR A 69 1.76 -5.81 0.40
CA TYR A 69 2.75 -4.78 0.74
C TYR A 69 2.31 -3.93 1.92
N ALA A 70 3.26 -3.47 2.71
CA ALA A 70 3.06 -2.45 3.73
C ALA A 70 4.08 -1.36 3.54
N LEU A 71 3.67 -0.10 3.66
CA LEU A 71 4.56 1.05 3.56
C LEU A 71 4.30 1.96 4.76
N ARG A 72 5.22 2.00 5.70
CA ARG A 72 5.16 2.91 6.84
C ARG A 72 5.65 4.29 6.41
N LEU A 73 4.87 5.29 6.78
CA LEU A 73 5.10 6.69 6.55
C LEU A 73 5.30 7.36 7.91
N GLU A 74 6.46 7.95 8.11
CA GLU A 74 6.78 8.70 9.33
C GLU A 74 6.73 10.20 9.04
N ALA A 75 6.14 10.97 9.95
CA ALA A 75 6.12 12.43 9.84
C ALA A 75 7.53 12.97 10.09
N ALA A 76 8.08 13.66 9.10
CA ALA A 76 9.41 14.26 9.11
C ALA A 76 9.29 15.77 8.86
N GLY A 77 8.86 16.51 9.89
CA GLY A 77 8.59 17.95 9.80
C GLY A 77 7.31 18.24 8.99
N ASP A 78 7.45 18.95 7.87
CA ASP A 78 6.33 19.31 6.97
C ASP A 78 6.06 18.22 5.90
N GLN A 79 6.86 17.16 5.90
CA GLN A 79 6.80 16.08 4.91
C GLN A 79 6.64 14.71 5.59
N TRP A 80 6.32 13.69 4.80
CA TRP A 80 6.21 12.30 5.24
C TRP A 80 7.28 11.47 4.56
N ARG A 81 8.11 10.79 5.34
CA ARG A 81 9.14 9.90 4.81
C ARG A 81 8.68 8.45 4.88
N ALA A 82 8.67 7.78 3.75
CA ALA A 82 8.56 6.34 3.67
C ALA A 82 9.96 5.73 3.59
N HIS A 83 10.40 5.09 4.67
CA HIS A 83 11.67 4.36 4.71
C HIS A 83 11.50 2.89 5.13
N GLU A 84 10.32 2.53 5.64
CA GLU A 84 9.99 1.18 6.11
C GLU A 84 8.91 0.57 5.21
N ALA A 85 9.31 -0.26 4.26
CA ALA A 85 8.38 -1.07 3.49
C ALA A 85 8.56 -2.56 3.76
N TRP A 86 7.47 -3.32 3.68
CA TRP A 86 7.45 -4.77 3.83
C TRP A 86 6.70 -5.42 2.69
N VAL A 87 7.10 -6.63 2.33
CA VAL A 87 6.45 -7.47 1.32
C VAL A 87 6.15 -8.85 1.90
N ASN A 88 5.01 -9.41 1.54
CA ASN A 88 4.61 -10.77 1.85
C ASN A 88 5.55 -11.78 1.16
N ARG A 89 6.10 -12.73 1.92
CA ARG A 89 6.97 -13.81 1.42
C ARG A 89 6.39 -15.19 1.70
N GLU A 90 5.11 -15.26 1.97
CA GLU A 90 4.40 -16.51 2.14
C GLU A 90 4.06 -17.08 0.76
N ALA A 91 4.77 -18.13 0.34
CA ALA A 91 4.67 -18.69 -1.01
C ALA A 91 3.26 -19.15 -1.42
N ASP A 92 2.42 -19.51 -0.44
CA ASP A 92 1.01 -19.86 -0.64
C ASP A 92 0.15 -18.65 -1.05
N GLN A 93 0.50 -17.46 -0.55
CA GLN A 93 -0.23 -16.23 -0.78
C GLN A 93 0.40 -15.36 -1.89
N TYR A 94 1.73 -15.33 -1.97
CA TYR A 94 2.49 -14.50 -2.88
C TYR A 94 3.75 -15.21 -3.38
N GLY A 95 3.73 -15.59 -4.66
CA GLY A 95 4.80 -16.37 -5.29
C GLY A 95 5.98 -15.56 -5.82
N CYS A 96 5.91 -14.22 -5.84
CA CYS A 96 7.08 -13.43 -6.24
C CYS A 96 8.10 -13.44 -5.11
N THR A 97 9.34 -13.75 -5.46
CA THR A 97 10.49 -13.80 -4.54
C THR A 97 11.51 -12.69 -4.82
N ASP A 98 11.28 -11.89 -5.87
CA ASP A 98 12.22 -10.87 -6.35
C ASP A 98 11.89 -9.49 -5.78
N LEU A 99 12.77 -8.99 -4.90
CA LEU A 99 12.61 -7.70 -4.23
C LEU A 99 12.58 -6.51 -5.21
N ASP A 100 13.32 -6.56 -6.33
CA ASP A 100 13.34 -5.46 -7.29
C ASP A 100 12.00 -5.33 -8.02
N THR A 101 11.44 -6.46 -8.46
CA THR A 101 10.12 -6.54 -9.06
C THR A 101 9.04 -6.04 -8.10
N ASP A 102 9.11 -6.46 -6.84
CA ASP A 102 8.22 -5.99 -5.77
C ASP A 102 8.31 -4.48 -5.57
N ARG A 103 9.54 -3.95 -5.51
CA ARG A 103 9.77 -2.52 -5.38
C ARG A 103 9.16 -1.74 -6.54
N ARG A 104 9.39 -2.19 -7.78
CA ARG A 104 8.80 -1.55 -8.97
C ARG A 104 7.27 -1.58 -8.92
N LEU A 105 6.68 -2.68 -8.47
CA LEU A 105 5.23 -2.80 -8.36
C LEU A 105 4.68 -1.87 -7.27
N LEU A 106 5.30 -1.85 -6.09
CA LEU A 106 4.93 -0.93 -5.01
C LEU A 106 5.01 0.53 -5.47
N THR A 107 6.10 0.91 -6.15
CA THR A 107 6.25 2.27 -6.71
C THR A 107 5.11 2.59 -7.67
N ARG A 108 4.74 1.68 -8.58
CA ARG A 108 3.60 1.90 -9.50
C ARG A 108 2.27 2.05 -8.78
N LEU A 109 2.05 1.30 -7.69
CA LEU A 109 0.82 1.41 -6.91
C LEU A 109 0.74 2.76 -6.22
N VAL A 110 1.84 3.21 -5.61
CA VAL A 110 1.92 4.52 -4.98
C VAL A 110 1.76 5.63 -6.03
N ASP A 111 2.47 5.56 -7.14
CA ASP A 111 2.35 6.53 -8.24
C ASP A 111 0.91 6.61 -8.77
N GLY A 112 0.25 5.47 -8.93
CA GLY A 112 -1.17 5.41 -9.31
C GLY A 112 -2.12 6.08 -8.32
N LEU A 113 -1.84 6.01 -7.01
CA LEU A 113 -2.60 6.75 -5.99
C LEU A 113 -2.38 8.26 -6.10
N LEU A 114 -1.14 8.67 -6.38
CA LEU A 114 -0.78 10.07 -6.51
C LEU A 114 -1.33 10.69 -7.80
N ALA A 115 -1.33 9.92 -8.89
CA ALA A 115 -1.84 10.32 -10.19
C ALA A 115 -3.38 10.28 -10.29
N ALA A 116 -4.06 9.61 -9.35
CA ALA A 116 -5.52 9.55 -9.34
C ALA A 116 -6.10 10.98 -9.25
N PRO A 117 -7.04 11.35 -10.14
CA PRO A 117 -7.68 12.66 -10.10
C PRO A 117 -8.51 12.79 -8.83
N ARG A 118 -8.56 14.01 -8.28
CA ARG A 118 -9.40 14.35 -7.14
C ARG A 118 -10.84 14.52 -7.65
N GLU A 119 -11.63 13.46 -7.61
CA GLU A 119 -13.08 13.50 -7.91
C GLU A 119 -13.88 14.14 -6.76
#